data_AF-A0AAQ5Z9U0-F1
#
_entry.id   AF-A0AAQ5Z9U0-F1
#
_cell.length_a   1.000
_cell.length_b   1.000
_cell.length_c   1.000
_cell.angle_alpha   90.00
_cell.angle_beta   90.00
_cell.angle_gamma   90.00
#
_symmetry.space_group_name_H-M   'P 1'
#
loop_
_entity.id
_entity.type
_entity.pdbx_description
1 polymer ?
#
loop_
_entity_poly.entity_id
_entity_poly.type
_entity_poly.pdbx_seq_one_letter_code
_entity_poly.pdbx_strand_id
1 'polypeptide(L)'
;MRGGKTFSFRMAVFTFVLLVSIGLQGCVLTLTYDIDGLRSVPDDSKTGDVCKDCTQIFELLVDLLSNADLQKKIMGEIESLCDHLPGPAAVKVCKDEVEKMLPVAINFMTVVVKPAEVCKIIGLCNSCDSREKMLRYFVQEALQSAVTSDNVQPTTQCSFCIFLVKTLEDLLPKERTEGAVIKLLEEICHILPSTYRDQCEAVIGKFSKTVLDAILSYATPQTICALIHLCKGQEAAFVGRFASSRCH
;
A
#
# COMPACT_ATOMS: atom_id res chain seq x y z
N MET A 1 -26.33 62.24 -37.31
CA MET A 1 -25.08 63.04 -37.17
C MET A 1 -24.51 62.73 -35.78
N ARG A 2 -23.80 61.61 -35.57
CA ARG A 2 -22.33 61.42 -35.65
C ARG A 2 -21.60 62.60 -34.97
N GLY A 3 -21.03 62.51 -33.78
CA GLY A 3 -20.74 61.40 -32.87
C GLY A 3 -19.60 61.89 -31.97
N GLY A 4 -19.91 62.12 -30.69
CA GLY A 4 -18.99 62.55 -29.64
C GLY A 4 -17.81 61.60 -29.43
N LYS A 5 -16.76 61.74 -30.23
CA LYS A 5 -15.51 60.98 -30.10
C LYS A 5 -14.41 61.69 -29.32
N THR A 6 -14.56 62.97 -28.99
CA THR A 6 -13.49 63.76 -28.34
C THR A 6 -13.57 63.79 -26.81
N PHE A 7 -14.70 63.42 -26.21
CA PHE A 7 -14.85 63.39 -24.75
C PHE A 7 -14.51 62.01 -24.12
N SER A 8 -14.63 60.94 -24.91
CA SER A 8 -14.34 59.56 -24.42
C SER A 8 -12.83 59.32 -24.20
N PHE A 9 -11.97 60.00 -24.96
CA PHE A 9 -10.52 59.77 -24.90
C PHE A 9 -9.86 60.38 -23.65
N ARG A 10 -10.38 61.52 -23.14
CA ARG A 10 -9.86 62.16 -21.91
C ARG A 10 -10.26 61.42 -20.63
N MET A 11 -11.43 60.77 -20.61
CA MET A 11 -11.82 59.89 -19.50
C MET A 11 -11.04 58.58 -19.50
N ALA A 12 -10.74 58.01 -20.67
CA ALA A 12 -9.96 56.77 -20.76
C ALA A 12 -8.53 56.91 -20.22
N VAL A 13 -7.87 58.07 -20.44
CA VAL A 13 -6.52 58.34 -19.91
C VAL A 13 -6.55 58.50 -18.39
N PHE A 14 -7.55 59.17 -17.84
CA PHE A 14 -7.70 59.30 -16.38
C PHE A 14 -8.01 57.95 -15.71
N THR A 15 -8.83 57.09 -16.33
CA THR A 15 -9.09 55.74 -15.84
C THR A 15 -7.84 54.86 -15.93
N PHE A 16 -7.03 54.97 -16.98
CA PHE A 16 -5.76 54.25 -17.08
C PHE A 16 -4.73 54.70 -16.04
N VAL A 17 -4.64 56.01 -15.77
CA VAL A 17 -3.76 56.55 -14.73
C VAL A 17 -4.24 56.14 -13.34
N LEU A 18 -5.54 56.07 -13.09
CA LEU A 18 -6.10 55.53 -11.83
C LEU A 18 -5.84 54.03 -11.69
N LEU A 19 -5.97 53.24 -12.75
CA LEU A 19 -5.67 51.79 -12.72
C LEU A 19 -4.17 51.49 -12.53
N VAL A 20 -3.28 52.31 -13.08
CA VAL A 20 -1.82 52.20 -12.88
C VAL A 20 -1.40 52.67 -11.48
N SER A 21 -2.10 53.65 -10.90
CA SER A 21 -1.86 54.12 -9.52
C SER A 21 -2.40 53.14 -8.46
N ILE A 22 -3.55 52.52 -8.71
CA ILE A 22 -4.09 51.42 -7.87
C ILE A 22 -3.22 50.15 -8.01
N GLY A 23 -2.59 49.95 -9.17
CA GLY A 23 -1.63 48.86 -9.42
C GLY A 23 -0.31 48.94 -8.65
N LEU A 24 0.04 50.09 -8.06
CA LEU A 24 1.28 50.24 -7.27
C LEU A 24 1.05 50.28 -5.74
N GLN A 25 -0.21 50.30 -5.27
CA GLN A 25 -0.60 50.11 -3.87
C GLN A 25 -1.43 48.84 -3.63
N GLY A 26 -1.72 48.06 -4.67
CA GLY A 26 -2.40 46.77 -4.63
C GLY A 26 -1.51 45.53 -4.41
N CYS A 27 -0.21 45.70 -4.14
CA CYS A 27 0.71 44.59 -3.80
C CYS A 27 0.87 44.33 -2.29
N VAL A 28 0.05 44.95 -1.41
CA VAL A 28 0.25 44.83 0.06
C VAL A 28 -1.02 44.45 0.84
N LEU A 29 -2.13 44.11 0.18
CA LEU A 29 -3.33 43.58 0.86
C LEU A 29 -3.99 42.46 0.07
N THR A 30 -3.24 41.40 -0.20
CA THR A 30 -3.86 40.08 -0.08
C THR A 30 -4.07 39.84 1.40
N LEU A 31 -5.31 40.05 1.85
CA LEU A 31 -5.85 39.26 2.95
C LEU A 31 -5.64 37.79 2.54
N THR A 32 -4.54 37.22 3.00
CA THR A 32 -4.48 35.80 3.32
C THR A 32 -5.60 35.61 4.33
N TYR A 33 -6.78 35.26 3.82
CA TYR A 33 -7.82 34.65 4.62
C TYR A 33 -7.19 33.36 5.15
N ASP A 34 -6.71 33.51 6.38
CA ASP A 34 -6.02 32.56 7.19
C ASP A 34 -6.97 31.38 7.43
N ILE A 35 -6.90 30.36 6.57
CA ILE A 35 -7.25 29.00 6.99
C ILE A 35 -6.08 28.50 7.84
N ASP A 36 -5.88 29.12 9.00
CA ASP A 36 -5.12 28.56 10.12
C ASP A 36 -6.11 27.86 11.06
N GLY A 37 -6.99 27.08 10.44
CA GLY A 37 -7.77 26.01 11.07
C GLY A 37 -7.31 24.61 10.61
N LEU A 38 -6.28 24.53 9.76
CA LEU A 38 -5.62 23.28 9.38
C LEU A 38 -4.09 23.31 9.55
N ARG A 39 -3.56 24.27 10.32
CA ARG A 39 -2.16 24.28 10.74
C ARG A 39 -2.03 23.92 12.21
N SER A 40 -2.27 22.64 12.48
CA SER A 40 -1.43 21.81 13.34
C SER A 40 -2.22 20.56 13.73
N VAL A 41 -2.22 19.55 12.86
CA VAL A 41 -1.78 18.27 13.45
C VAL A 41 -0.41 18.62 14.01
N PRO A 42 -0.15 18.43 15.31
CA PRO A 42 1.22 18.55 15.78
C PRO A 42 2.03 17.64 14.87
N ASP A 43 2.80 18.24 13.96
CA ASP A 43 4.10 17.71 13.61
C ASP A 43 4.89 17.81 14.92
N ASP A 44 4.54 16.95 15.87
CA ASP A 44 5.50 16.51 16.86
C ASP A 44 6.49 15.75 16.01
N SER A 45 7.45 16.49 15.47
CA SER A 45 8.78 16.03 15.18
C SER A 45 9.40 15.49 16.49
N LYS A 46 8.79 14.45 17.04
CA LYS A 46 9.56 13.25 17.29
C LYS A 46 9.79 12.74 15.89
N THR A 47 11.03 12.81 15.43
CA THR A 47 11.53 11.80 14.50
C THR A 47 11.26 10.44 15.16
N GLY A 48 10.03 9.95 14.97
CA GLY A 48 9.55 8.68 15.50
C GLY A 48 10.43 7.65 14.85
N ASP A 49 11.14 6.91 15.68
CA ASP A 49 11.90 5.78 15.20
C ASP A 49 10.89 4.80 14.58
N VAL A 50 10.81 4.77 13.25
CA VAL A 50 9.85 3.92 12.50
C VAL A 50 10.04 2.44 12.84
N CYS A 51 11.26 2.04 13.20
CA CYS A 51 11.52 0.71 13.72
C CYS A 51 10.85 0.54 15.09
N LYS A 52 11.04 1.51 15.98
CA LYS A 52 10.40 1.51 17.30
C LYS A 52 8.86 1.46 17.19
N ASP A 53 8.27 2.29 16.35
CA ASP A 53 6.82 2.32 16.15
C ASP A 53 6.32 0.97 15.60
N CYS A 54 7.05 0.39 14.64
CA CYS A 54 6.76 -0.96 14.15
C CYS A 54 6.82 -2.01 15.28
N THR A 55 7.89 -2.00 16.09
CA THR A 55 8.03 -2.96 17.19
C THR A 55 6.91 -2.80 18.21
N GLN A 56 6.53 -1.56 18.54
CA GLN A 56 5.44 -1.29 19.47
C GLN A 56 4.09 -1.79 18.95
N ILE A 57 3.81 -1.66 17.65
CA ILE A 57 2.58 -2.18 17.05
C ILE A 57 2.50 -3.71 17.21
N PHE A 58 3.60 -4.42 16.95
CA PHE A 58 3.63 -5.88 17.08
C PHE A 58 3.64 -6.34 18.54
N GLU A 59 4.26 -5.58 19.45
CA GLU A 59 4.15 -5.81 20.90
C GLU A 59 2.69 -5.70 21.35
N LEU A 60 2.00 -4.63 20.98
CA LEU A 60 0.57 -4.45 21.26
C LEU A 60 -0.28 -5.56 20.67
N LEU A 61 0.03 -6.01 19.46
CA LEU A 61 -0.68 -7.12 18.83
C LEU A 61 -0.50 -8.43 19.62
N VAL A 62 0.72 -8.73 20.07
CA VAL A 62 0.99 -9.92 20.89
C VAL A 62 0.32 -9.82 22.25
N ASP A 63 0.30 -8.65 22.87
CA ASP A 63 -0.35 -8.41 24.16
C ASP A 63 -1.88 -8.59 24.06
N LEU A 64 -2.48 -8.04 23.00
CA LEU A 64 -3.90 -8.22 22.71
C LEU A 64 -4.22 -9.70 22.49
N LEU A 65 -3.44 -10.40 21.67
CA LEU A 65 -3.65 -11.82 21.41
C LEU A 65 -3.40 -12.70 22.63
N SER A 66 -2.58 -12.26 23.58
CA SER A 66 -2.32 -12.96 24.85
C SER A 66 -3.40 -12.70 25.90
N ASN A 67 -4.27 -11.71 25.68
CA ASN A 67 -5.37 -11.39 26.59
C ASN A 67 -6.47 -12.47 26.53
N ALA A 68 -6.74 -13.11 27.67
CA ALA A 68 -7.70 -14.21 27.75
C ALA A 68 -9.15 -13.81 27.41
N ASP A 69 -9.55 -12.56 27.70
CA ASP A 69 -10.89 -12.06 27.35
C ASP A 69 -11.02 -11.86 25.84
N LEU A 70 -9.97 -11.33 25.19
CA LEU A 70 -9.95 -11.21 23.74
C LEU A 70 -9.93 -12.58 23.06
N GLN A 71 -9.13 -13.53 23.56
CA GLN A 71 -9.12 -14.91 23.05
C GLN A 71 -10.50 -15.55 23.12
N LYS A 72 -11.21 -15.41 24.24
CA LYS A 72 -12.59 -15.89 24.40
C LYS A 72 -13.55 -15.22 23.41
N LYS A 73 -13.39 -13.91 23.18
CA LYS A 73 -14.20 -13.18 22.21
C LYS A 73 -13.95 -13.71 20.79
N ILE A 74 -12.69 -13.87 20.39
CA ILE A 74 -12.32 -14.43 19.08
C ILE A 74 -12.88 -15.85 18.92
N MET A 75 -12.79 -16.68 19.96
CA MET A 75 -13.36 -18.03 19.97
C MET A 75 -14.88 -18.00 19.74
N GLY A 76 -15.61 -17.15 20.47
CA GLY A 76 -17.05 -17.02 20.30
C GLY A 76 -17.48 -16.50 18.92
N GLU A 77 -16.73 -15.55 18.35
CA GLU A 77 -16.99 -15.05 16.99
C GLU A 77 -16.79 -16.16 15.94
N ILE A 78 -15.74 -16.97 16.06
CA ILE A 78 -15.48 -18.09 15.15
C ILE A 78 -16.51 -19.22 15.36
N GLU A 79 -16.89 -19.52 16.60
CA GLU A 79 -17.95 -20.49 16.90
C GLU A 79 -19.32 -20.08 16.33
N SER A 80 -19.60 -18.78 16.24
CA SER A 80 -20.83 -18.29 15.59
C SER A 80 -20.86 -18.62 14.09
N LEU A 81 -19.70 -18.68 13.43
CA LEU A 81 -19.62 -19.13 12.05
C LEU A 81 -20.00 -20.61 11.91
N CYS A 82 -19.70 -21.43 12.93
CA CYS A 82 -20.07 -22.84 12.94
C CYS A 82 -21.59 -23.07 12.91
N ASP A 83 -22.39 -22.12 13.43
CA ASP A 83 -23.86 -22.22 13.45
C ASP A 83 -24.49 -22.16 12.04
N HIS A 84 -23.71 -21.77 11.03
CA HIS A 84 -24.14 -21.72 9.63
C HIS A 84 -23.92 -23.04 8.89
N LEU A 85 -23.32 -24.05 9.52
CA LEU A 85 -23.04 -25.33 8.88
C LEU A 85 -24.28 -26.23 8.75
N PRO A 86 -24.39 -27.01 7.66
CA PRO A 86 -25.54 -27.89 7.44
C PRO A 86 -25.50 -29.09 8.40
N GLY A 87 -26.46 -29.11 9.32
CA GLY A 87 -26.74 -30.25 10.19
C GLY A 87 -25.99 -30.23 11.52
N PRO A 88 -26.59 -30.80 12.58
CA PRO A 88 -26.12 -30.65 13.96
C PRO A 88 -24.75 -31.30 14.22
N ALA A 89 -24.41 -32.36 13.46
CA ALA A 89 -23.12 -33.01 13.58
C ALA A 89 -21.97 -32.12 13.08
N ALA A 90 -22.17 -31.37 11.99
CA ALA A 90 -21.17 -30.46 11.43
C ALA A 90 -20.93 -29.25 12.35
N VAL A 91 -22.01 -28.69 12.90
CA VAL A 91 -21.95 -27.61 13.90
C VAL A 91 -21.13 -28.06 15.12
N LYS A 92 -21.42 -29.24 15.66
CA LYS A 92 -20.70 -29.78 16.82
C LYS A 92 -19.22 -29.99 16.54
N VAL A 93 -18.87 -30.62 15.41
CA VAL A 93 -17.46 -30.85 15.04
C VAL A 93 -16.71 -29.55 14.85
N CYS A 94 -17.33 -28.55 14.22
CA CYS A 94 -16.72 -27.24 14.04
C CYS A 94 -16.42 -26.55 15.36
N LYS A 95 -17.39 -26.48 16.29
CA LYS A 95 -17.17 -25.87 17.60
C LYS A 95 -16.10 -26.61 18.41
N ASP A 96 -16.15 -27.95 18.42
CA ASP A 96 -15.14 -28.79 19.09
C ASP A 96 -13.72 -28.56 18.53
N GLU A 97 -13.59 -28.27 17.23
CA GLU A 97 -12.29 -28.00 16.59
C GLU A 97 -11.81 -26.58 16.85
N VAL A 98 -12.70 -25.59 16.80
CA VAL A 98 -12.40 -24.18 17.11
C VAL A 98 -11.87 -24.07 18.54
N GLU A 99 -12.53 -24.71 19.51
CA GLU A 99 -12.13 -24.69 20.91
C GLU A 99 -10.72 -25.28 21.12
N LYS A 100 -10.33 -26.30 20.34
CA LYS A 100 -9.03 -26.98 20.48
C LYS A 100 -7.92 -26.33 19.66
N MET A 101 -8.23 -25.88 18.46
CA MET A 101 -7.23 -25.40 17.50
C MET A 101 -6.94 -23.92 17.66
N LEU A 102 -7.94 -23.10 18.00
CA LEU A 102 -7.75 -21.67 18.10
C LEU A 102 -6.72 -21.27 19.18
N PRO A 103 -6.73 -21.84 20.41
CA PRO A 103 -5.70 -21.51 21.41
C PRO A 103 -4.30 -21.91 20.96
N VAL A 104 -4.17 -23.05 20.27
CA VAL A 104 -2.89 -23.53 19.73
C VAL A 104 -2.39 -22.60 18.63
N ALA A 105 -3.27 -22.14 17.75
CA ALA A 105 -2.95 -21.20 16.68
C ALA A 105 -2.53 -19.83 17.24
N ILE A 106 -3.26 -19.30 18.23
CA ILE A 106 -2.91 -18.04 18.88
C ILE A 106 -1.55 -18.15 19.57
N ASN A 107 -1.31 -19.22 20.33
CA ASN A 107 -0.01 -19.46 20.97
C ASN A 107 1.13 -19.61 19.95
N PHE A 108 0.90 -20.30 18.85
CA PHE A 108 1.89 -20.38 17.78
C PHE A 108 2.21 -18.98 17.22
N MET A 109 1.18 -18.18 16.93
CA MET A 109 1.32 -16.83 16.41
C MET A 109 2.08 -15.91 17.37
N THR A 110 1.77 -15.92 18.67
CA THR A 110 2.47 -15.07 19.65
C THR A 110 3.94 -15.48 19.84
N VAL A 111 4.28 -16.75 19.63
CA VAL A 111 5.67 -17.26 19.73
C VAL A 111 6.50 -16.89 18.49
N VAL A 112 5.91 -16.95 17.29
CA VAL A 112 6.64 -16.67 16.04
C VAL A 112 6.69 -15.19 15.70
N VAL A 113 5.70 -14.39 16.13
CA VAL A 113 5.65 -12.94 15.90
C VAL A 113 6.56 -12.23 16.92
N LYS A 114 7.87 -12.28 16.66
CA LYS A 114 8.84 -11.46 17.38
C LYS A 114 8.86 -10.06 16.76
N PRO A 115 8.49 -9.00 17.50
CA PRO A 115 8.32 -7.66 16.96
C PRO A 115 9.53 -7.17 16.14
N ALA A 116 10.74 -7.30 16.70
CA ALA A 116 11.97 -6.88 16.02
C ALA A 116 12.26 -7.66 14.73
N GLU A 117 12.06 -8.98 14.73
CA GLU A 117 12.32 -9.83 13.56
C GLU A 117 11.29 -9.59 12.45
N VAL A 118 10.01 -9.47 12.82
CA VAL A 118 8.94 -9.15 11.86
C VAL A 118 9.17 -7.78 11.25
N CYS A 119 9.51 -6.77 12.06
CA CYS A 119 9.84 -5.43 11.56
C CYS A 119 11.11 -5.40 10.71
N LYS A 120 12.08 -6.28 10.97
CA LYS A 120 13.28 -6.44 10.15
C LYS A 120 12.97 -7.09 8.81
N ILE A 121 12.10 -8.10 8.78
CA ILE A 121 11.61 -8.74 7.54
C ILE A 121 10.82 -7.75 6.69
N ILE A 122 9.96 -6.92 7.30
CA ILE A 122 9.20 -5.86 6.61
C ILE A 122 10.14 -4.70 6.18
N GLY A 123 11.37 -4.68 6.68
CA GLY A 123 12.39 -3.68 6.35
C GLY A 123 12.24 -2.36 7.08
N LEU A 124 11.40 -2.30 8.12
CA LEU A 124 11.19 -1.12 8.98
C LEU A 124 12.24 -1.04 10.09
N CYS A 125 12.74 -2.19 10.55
CA CYS A 125 13.87 -2.28 11.47
C CYS A 125 15.14 -2.68 10.74
N ASN A 126 15.72 -1.72 10.03
CA ASN A 126 17.09 -1.80 9.52
C ASN A 126 17.83 -0.52 9.88
N SER A 127 19.04 -0.63 10.42
CA SER A 127 19.96 0.52 10.44
C SER A 127 20.41 0.78 9.00
N CYS A 128 20.39 2.05 8.57
CA CYS A 128 20.91 2.46 7.25
C CYS A 128 22.37 1.98 7.02
N ASP A 129 23.12 1.68 8.08
CA ASP A 129 24.49 1.15 8.08
C ASP A 129 24.59 -0.33 7.63
N SER A 130 23.60 -1.17 7.99
CA SER A 130 23.64 -2.61 7.68
C SER A 130 23.29 -2.92 6.22
N ARG A 131 22.50 -2.05 5.57
CA ARG A 131 22.14 -2.18 4.16
C ARG A 131 23.31 -1.83 3.24
N GLU A 132 24.20 -0.92 3.64
CA GLU A 132 25.45 -0.64 2.92
C GLU A 132 26.40 -1.84 2.97
N LYS A 133 26.51 -2.52 4.11
CA LYS A 133 27.33 -3.74 4.25
C LYS A 133 26.78 -4.92 3.45
N MET A 134 25.47 -5.11 3.45
CA MET A 134 24.80 -6.15 2.67
C MET A 134 24.86 -5.83 1.16
N LEU A 135 24.65 -4.57 0.75
CA LEU A 135 24.84 -4.11 -0.63
C LEU A 135 26.28 -4.30 -1.08
N ARG A 136 27.30 -4.00 -0.26
CA ARG A 136 28.71 -4.26 -0.61
C ARG A 136 28.97 -5.76 -0.80
N TYR A 137 28.35 -6.63 -0.01
CA TYR A 137 28.46 -8.09 -0.19
C TYR A 137 27.82 -8.56 -1.50
N PHE A 138 26.60 -8.10 -1.80
CA PHE A 138 25.90 -8.44 -3.04
C PHE A 138 26.50 -7.78 -4.28
N VAL A 139 27.08 -6.59 -4.18
CA VAL A 139 27.81 -5.92 -5.28
C VAL A 139 29.11 -6.68 -5.59
N GLN A 140 29.79 -7.22 -4.59
CA GLN A 140 30.99 -8.04 -4.80
C GLN A 140 30.67 -9.34 -5.57
N GLU A 141 29.53 -9.96 -5.28
CA GLU A 141 29.05 -11.19 -5.93
C GLU A 141 28.45 -10.92 -7.33
N ALA A 142 27.74 -9.79 -7.49
CA ALA A 142 27.23 -9.33 -8.78
C ALA A 142 28.36 -8.89 -9.74
N LEU A 143 29.47 -8.33 -9.24
CA LEU A 143 30.61 -7.94 -10.06
C LEU A 143 31.36 -9.16 -10.65
N GLN A 144 31.32 -10.32 -9.97
CA GLN A 144 31.88 -11.57 -10.51
C GLN A 144 30.98 -12.23 -11.57
N SER A 145 29.67 -12.00 -11.50
CA SER A 145 28.71 -12.48 -12.50
C SER A 145 28.71 -11.62 -13.78
N ALA A 146 29.09 -10.33 -13.68
CA ALA A 146 29.25 -9.46 -14.84
C ALA A 146 30.44 -9.83 -15.73
N VAL A 147 31.41 -10.62 -15.23
CA VAL A 147 32.59 -11.05 -16.00
C VAL A 147 32.37 -12.38 -16.74
N THR A 148 31.29 -13.12 -16.46
CA THR A 148 31.11 -14.48 -17.03
C THR A 148 29.75 -14.77 -17.69
N SER A 149 28.79 -13.84 -17.69
CA SER A 149 27.51 -14.08 -18.38
C SER A 149 27.51 -13.60 -19.83
N ASP A 150 28.31 -14.25 -20.67
CA ASP A 150 27.96 -14.37 -22.09
C ASP A 150 27.23 -15.71 -22.25
N ASN A 151 25.92 -15.68 -22.55
CA ASN A 151 24.98 -16.80 -22.69
C ASN A 151 24.38 -17.46 -21.42
N VAL A 152 23.41 -16.80 -20.77
CA VAL A 152 22.34 -17.52 -20.05
C VAL A 152 21.24 -17.83 -21.05
N GLN A 153 21.24 -19.04 -21.62
CA GLN A 153 20.05 -19.51 -22.32
C GLN A 153 18.90 -19.71 -21.32
N PRO A 154 17.67 -19.29 -21.64
CA PRO A 154 16.52 -19.56 -20.79
C PRO A 154 16.38 -21.07 -20.64
N THR A 155 16.30 -21.55 -19.40
CA THR A 155 15.99 -22.97 -19.15
C THR A 155 14.65 -23.32 -19.80
N THR A 156 14.46 -24.56 -20.21
CA THR A 156 13.18 -25.03 -20.79
C THR A 156 11.98 -24.70 -19.88
N GLN A 157 12.21 -24.71 -18.55
CA GLN A 157 11.24 -24.34 -17.53
C GLN A 157 10.91 -22.84 -17.51
N CYS A 158 11.90 -21.97 -17.68
CA CYS A 158 11.70 -20.52 -17.76
C CYS A 158 10.87 -20.15 -18.99
N SER A 159 11.23 -20.70 -20.16
CA SER A 159 10.48 -20.47 -21.40
C SER A 159 9.04 -20.96 -21.32
N PHE A 160 8.82 -22.14 -20.73
CA PHE A 160 7.48 -22.68 -20.53
C PHE A 160 6.65 -21.82 -19.56
N CYS A 161 7.24 -21.37 -18.46
CA CYS A 161 6.57 -20.47 -17.52
C CYS A 161 6.17 -19.16 -18.19
N ILE A 162 7.09 -18.51 -18.91
CA ILE A 162 6.82 -17.23 -19.58
C ILE A 162 5.67 -17.40 -20.58
N PHE A 163 5.69 -18.49 -21.35
CA PHE A 163 4.61 -18.81 -22.28
C PHE A 163 3.27 -19.01 -21.57
N LEU A 164 3.26 -19.76 -20.47
CA LEU A 164 2.04 -20.04 -19.70
C LEU A 164 1.46 -18.75 -19.11
N VAL A 165 2.28 -17.92 -18.46
CA VAL A 165 1.83 -16.67 -17.83
C VAL A 165 1.33 -15.69 -18.89
N LYS A 166 2.01 -15.58 -20.04
CA LYS A 166 1.54 -14.76 -21.15
C LYS A 166 0.19 -15.26 -21.70
N THR A 167 0.03 -16.58 -21.83
CA THR A 167 -1.24 -17.17 -22.27
C THR A 167 -2.36 -16.88 -21.27
N LEU A 168 -2.08 -16.92 -19.98
CA LEU A 168 -3.05 -16.57 -18.94
C LEU A 168 -3.42 -15.08 -18.99
N GLU A 169 -2.45 -14.19 -19.24
CA GLU A 169 -2.68 -12.76 -19.43
C GLU A 169 -3.60 -12.49 -20.63
N ASP A 170 -3.35 -13.16 -21.76
CA ASP A 170 -4.17 -13.03 -22.98
C ASP A 170 -5.60 -13.57 -22.81
N LEU A 171 -5.78 -14.59 -21.98
CA LEU A 171 -7.10 -15.20 -21.71
C LEU A 171 -7.91 -14.48 -20.63
N LEU A 172 -7.27 -13.64 -19.82
CA LEU A 172 -7.90 -12.92 -18.71
C LEU A 172 -8.05 -11.43 -19.07
N PRO A 173 -9.18 -11.02 -19.69
CA PRO A 173 -9.38 -9.64 -20.07
C PRO A 173 -9.30 -8.73 -18.85
N LYS A 174 -8.28 -7.85 -18.83
CA LYS A 174 -7.94 -6.96 -17.71
C LYS A 174 -9.16 -6.27 -17.09
N GLU A 175 -10.00 -5.67 -17.91
CA GLU A 175 -11.21 -4.96 -17.49
C GLU A 175 -12.22 -5.85 -16.73
N ARG A 176 -12.33 -7.13 -17.11
CA ARG A 176 -13.22 -8.09 -16.44
C ARG A 176 -12.64 -8.55 -15.12
N THR A 177 -11.33 -8.79 -15.08
CA THR A 177 -10.62 -9.22 -13.86
C THR A 177 -10.58 -8.10 -12.83
N GLU A 178 -10.27 -6.87 -13.24
CA GLU A 178 -10.30 -5.70 -12.36
C GLU A 178 -11.70 -5.46 -11.79
N GLY A 179 -12.74 -5.48 -12.64
CA GLY A 179 -14.11 -5.28 -12.18
C GLY A 179 -14.57 -6.36 -11.19
N ALA A 180 -14.15 -7.61 -11.37
CA ALA A 180 -14.44 -8.68 -10.42
C ALA A 180 -13.74 -8.46 -9.07
N VAL A 181 -12.47 -8.07 -9.08
CA VAL A 181 -11.69 -7.81 -7.86
C VAL A 181 -12.22 -6.59 -7.11
N ILE A 182 -12.56 -5.51 -7.81
CA ILE A 182 -13.13 -4.30 -7.21
C ILE A 182 -14.46 -4.62 -6.53
N LYS A 183 -15.34 -5.38 -7.18
CA LYS A 183 -16.60 -5.82 -6.56
C LYS A 183 -16.38 -6.65 -5.30
N LEU A 184 -15.41 -7.57 -5.30
CA LEU A 184 -15.06 -8.31 -4.09
C LEU A 184 -14.58 -7.40 -2.96
N LEU A 185 -13.81 -6.36 -3.30
CA LEU A 185 -13.36 -5.37 -2.31
C LEU A 185 -14.54 -4.56 -1.77
N GLU A 186 -15.49 -4.16 -2.62
CA GLU A 186 -16.72 -3.44 -2.21
C GLU A 186 -17.61 -4.25 -1.25
N GLU A 187 -17.65 -5.58 -1.37
CA GLU A 187 -18.36 -6.45 -0.41
C GLU A 187 -17.79 -6.34 1.00
N ILE A 188 -16.49 -6.04 1.15
CA ILE A 188 -15.87 -5.83 2.47
C ILE A 188 -16.49 -4.61 3.17
N CYS A 189 -16.87 -3.57 2.41
CA CYS A 189 -17.56 -2.42 2.96
C CYS A 189 -18.96 -2.77 3.48
N HIS A 190 -19.58 -3.86 3.01
CA HIS A 190 -20.89 -4.30 3.48
C HIS A 190 -20.82 -5.01 4.84
N ILE A 191 -19.64 -5.50 5.22
CA ILE A 191 -19.37 -6.14 6.51
C ILE A 191 -19.12 -5.07 7.60
N LEU A 192 -18.64 -3.88 7.21
CA LEU A 192 -18.35 -2.80 8.16
C LEU A 192 -19.63 -2.14 8.72
N PRO A 193 -19.58 -1.60 9.95
CA PRO A 193 -20.68 -0.82 10.52
C PRO A 193 -21.09 0.33 9.58
N SER A 194 -22.39 0.66 9.56
CA SER A 194 -22.98 1.68 8.67
C SER A 194 -22.24 3.02 8.69
N THR A 195 -21.66 3.40 9.83
CA THR A 195 -20.88 4.63 10.02
C THR A 195 -19.59 4.71 9.18
N TYR A 196 -19.06 3.57 8.71
CA TYR A 196 -17.81 3.50 7.95
C TYR A 196 -17.97 3.08 6.50
N ARG A 197 -19.19 2.72 6.06
CA ARG A 197 -19.43 2.19 4.70
C ARG A 197 -19.02 3.19 3.62
N ASP A 198 -19.48 4.44 3.74
CA ASP A 198 -19.17 5.49 2.76
C ASP A 198 -17.66 5.79 2.67
N GLN A 199 -16.96 5.76 3.82
CA GLN A 199 -15.52 5.96 3.86
C GLN A 199 -14.77 4.78 3.25
N CYS A 200 -15.23 3.56 3.51
CA CYS A 200 -14.69 2.34 2.91
C CYS A 200 -14.86 2.32 1.39
N GLU A 201 -16.07 2.61 0.90
CA GLU A 201 -16.36 2.64 -0.54
C GLU A 201 -15.54 3.73 -1.24
N ALA A 202 -15.37 4.90 -0.62
CA ALA A 202 -14.51 5.95 -1.15
C ALA A 202 -13.03 5.54 -1.22
N VAL A 203 -12.52 4.83 -0.20
CA VAL A 203 -11.15 4.29 -0.19
C VAL A 203 -11.01 3.23 -1.28
N ILE A 204 -11.92 2.25 -1.34
CA ILE A 204 -11.85 1.19 -2.34
C ILE A 204 -11.95 1.78 -3.74
N GLY A 205 -12.92 2.63 -4.03
CA GLY A 205 -13.05 3.28 -5.35
C GLY A 205 -11.82 4.10 -5.77
N LYS A 206 -11.15 4.76 -4.82
CA LYS A 206 -9.96 5.59 -5.10
C LYS A 206 -8.69 4.77 -5.28
N PHE A 207 -8.50 3.74 -4.45
CA PHE A 207 -7.24 3.02 -4.38
C PHE A 207 -7.23 1.72 -5.19
N SER A 208 -8.36 1.03 -5.31
CA SER A 208 -8.42 -0.28 -5.97
C SER A 208 -7.87 -0.24 -7.39
N LYS A 209 -8.33 0.71 -8.22
CA LYS A 209 -7.84 0.85 -9.60
C LYS A 209 -6.34 1.16 -9.66
N THR A 210 -5.89 2.14 -8.88
CA THR A 210 -4.46 2.54 -8.84
C THR A 210 -3.56 1.40 -8.36
N VAL A 211 -4.00 0.65 -7.35
CA VAL A 211 -3.27 -0.48 -6.78
C VAL A 211 -3.26 -1.65 -7.75
N LEU A 212 -4.39 -1.97 -8.39
CA LEU A 212 -4.47 -3.03 -9.40
C LEU A 212 -3.62 -2.69 -10.62
N ASP A 213 -3.68 -1.45 -11.12
CA ASP A 213 -2.83 -0.99 -12.22
C ASP A 213 -1.34 -1.10 -11.88
N ALA A 214 -0.96 -0.71 -10.65
CA ALA A 214 0.41 -0.87 -10.18
C ALA A 214 0.81 -2.36 -10.16
N ILE A 215 -0.01 -3.23 -9.55
CA ILE A 215 0.27 -4.67 -9.47
C ILE A 215 0.42 -5.26 -10.88
N LEU A 216 -0.51 -4.97 -11.79
CA LEU A 216 -0.48 -5.47 -13.17
C LEU A 216 0.72 -4.93 -13.95
N SER A 217 1.14 -3.69 -13.71
CA SER A 217 2.36 -3.13 -14.31
C SER A 217 3.64 -3.83 -13.85
N TYR A 218 3.66 -4.40 -12.64
CA TYR A 218 4.81 -5.15 -12.11
C TYR A 218 4.71 -6.66 -12.41
N ALA A 219 3.52 -7.18 -12.65
CA ALA A 219 3.23 -8.60 -12.87
C ALA A 219 3.55 -9.07 -14.30
N THR A 220 4.73 -8.76 -14.82
CA THR A 220 5.15 -9.26 -16.13
C THR A 220 5.42 -10.77 -16.09
N PRO A 221 5.24 -11.50 -17.20
CA PRO A 221 5.56 -12.94 -17.26
C PRO A 221 6.96 -13.28 -16.76
N GLN A 222 7.95 -12.43 -17.05
CA GLN A 222 9.32 -12.62 -16.60
C GLN A 222 9.45 -12.46 -15.08
N THR A 223 8.78 -11.46 -14.50
CA THR A 223 8.80 -11.20 -13.06
C THR A 223 8.10 -12.32 -12.30
N ILE A 224 6.93 -12.77 -12.77
CA ILE A 224 6.19 -13.88 -12.17
C ILE A 224 7.03 -15.17 -12.21
N CYS A 225 7.64 -15.49 -13.35
CA CYS A 225 8.46 -16.69 -13.50
C CYS A 225 9.78 -16.63 -12.71
N ALA A 226 10.31 -15.44 -12.46
CA ALA A 226 11.43 -15.24 -11.56
C ALA A 226 11.01 -15.42 -10.08
N LEU A 227 9.85 -14.90 -9.69
CA LEU A 227 9.30 -15.02 -8.33
C LEU A 227 9.05 -16.47 -7.90
N ILE A 228 8.64 -17.33 -8.84
CA ILE A 228 8.48 -18.77 -8.59
C ILE A 228 9.74 -19.59 -8.91
N HIS A 229 10.89 -18.92 -9.04
CA HIS A 229 12.22 -19.48 -9.28
C HIS A 229 12.37 -20.34 -10.55
N LEU A 230 11.47 -20.21 -11.52
CA LEU A 230 11.57 -20.91 -12.82
C LEU A 230 12.52 -20.19 -13.80
N CYS A 231 12.76 -18.89 -13.60
CA CYS A 231 13.78 -18.10 -14.30
C CYS A 231 14.85 -17.60 -13.33
N LYS A 232 16.14 -17.85 -13.63
CA LYS A 232 17.28 -17.33 -12.83
C LYS A 232 17.68 -15.93 -13.31
N GLY A 233 17.96 -15.00 -12.39
CA GLY A 233 18.63 -13.72 -12.69
C GLY A 233 17.81 -12.43 -12.60
N GLN A 234 16.57 -12.45 -12.07
CA GLN A 234 15.76 -11.22 -11.86
C GLN A 234 15.26 -10.99 -10.42
N GLU A 235 15.64 -11.84 -9.46
CA GLU A 235 15.24 -11.72 -8.05
C GLU A 235 15.68 -10.39 -7.41
N ALA A 236 16.81 -9.83 -7.87
CA ALA A 236 17.35 -8.56 -7.38
C ALA A 236 16.48 -7.33 -7.74
N ALA A 237 15.66 -7.40 -8.79
CA ALA A 237 14.82 -6.27 -9.22
C ALA A 237 13.61 -6.05 -8.30
N PHE A 238 13.09 -7.11 -7.69
CA PHE A 238 11.94 -7.09 -6.79
C PHE A 238 12.29 -6.43 -5.45
N VAL A 239 13.40 -6.84 -4.83
CA VAL A 239 13.86 -6.28 -3.55
C VAL A 239 14.49 -4.89 -3.74
N GLY A 240 15.21 -4.66 -4.85
CA GLY A 240 15.90 -3.40 -5.11
C GLY A 240 14.98 -2.20 -5.30
N ARG A 241 13.81 -2.36 -5.94
CA ARG A 241 12.88 -1.22 -6.17
C ARG A 241 12.01 -0.90 -4.96
N PHE A 242 11.54 -1.89 -4.21
CA PHE A 242 10.80 -1.65 -2.96
C PHE A 242 11.71 -1.10 -1.84
N ALA A 243 12.99 -1.46 -1.83
CA ALA A 243 13.97 -0.89 -0.90
C ALA A 243 14.41 0.54 -1.26
N SER A 244 14.31 0.91 -2.54
CA SER A 244 14.65 2.26 -3.03
C SER A 244 13.54 3.28 -2.76
N SER A 245 12.26 2.88 -2.81
CA SER A 245 11.12 3.78 -2.60
C SER A 245 10.79 4.09 -1.12
N ARG A 246 11.51 3.49 -0.17
CA ARG A 246 11.29 3.67 1.29
C ARG A 246 12.46 4.31 2.03
N CYS A 247 13.32 5.02 1.31
CA CYS A 247 14.33 5.90 1.90
C CYS A 247 14.26 7.26 1.20
N HIS A 248 13.39 8.14 1.68
CA HIS A 248 13.38 9.55 1.37
C HIS A 248 13.20 10.35 2.66
#